data_AF-A0AA50W680-F1
#
_entry.id   AF-A0AA50W680-F1
#
_cell.length_a   1.000
_cell.length_b   1.000
_cell.length_c   1.000
_cell.angle_alpha   90.00
_cell.angle_beta   90.00
_cell.angle_gamma   90.00
#
_symmetry.space_group_name_H-M   'P 1'
#
loop_
_entity.id
_entity.type
_entity.pdbx_description
1 polymer ?
#
loop_
_entity_poly.entity_id
_entity_poly.type
_entity_poly.pdbx_seq_one_letter_code
_entity_poly.pdbx_strand_id
1 'polypeptide(L)'
;RDFCWSPSDNILAFWVAEDKDVPARVTLLELPNRTEIRSKNLFSVADCKIHWQKSGDYLCVKVDRFSKVKKDKNDIKYSGMYYNFEIFHMREKEIPVDSVEIKEPIQAFAWEPIGSKFAII
;
A
#
# COMPACT_ATOMS: atom_id res chain seq x y z
N ARG A 1 6.17 9.98 2.34
CA ARG A 1 6.07 9.93 0.86
C ARG A 1 7.01 8.85 0.43
N ASP A 2 6.48 7.67 0.15
CA ASP A 2 7.26 6.47 -0.13
C ASP A 2 6.98 6.04 -1.58
N PHE A 3 8.03 5.69 -2.31
CA PHE A 3 7.94 5.17 -3.67
C PHE A 3 8.91 4.02 -3.86
N CYS A 4 8.54 3.04 -4.67
CA CYS A 4 9.38 1.89 -4.94
C CYS A 4 9.15 1.40 -6.37
N TRP A 5 10.24 0.96 -7.01
CA TRP A 5 10.21 0.38 -8.34
C TRP A 5 9.86 -1.10 -8.29
N SER A 6 9.10 -1.57 -9.27
CA SER A 6 9.00 -3.01 -9.53
C SER A 6 10.40 -3.57 -9.77
N PRO A 7 10.75 -4.73 -9.18
CA PRO A 7 12.05 -5.35 -9.39
C PRO A 7 12.21 -5.97 -10.78
N SER A 8 11.12 -6.16 -11.53
CA SER A 8 11.10 -6.83 -12.83
C SER A 8 10.63 -5.95 -13.99
N ASP A 9 9.91 -4.87 -13.71
CA ASP A 9 9.21 -4.07 -14.72
C ASP A 9 9.49 -2.57 -14.54
N ASN A 10 9.27 -1.78 -15.60
CA ASN A 10 9.38 -0.31 -15.54
C ASN A 10 8.12 0.34 -14.94
N ILE A 11 7.70 -0.16 -13.77
CA ILE A 11 6.53 0.31 -13.04
C ILE A 11 7.00 0.93 -11.73
N LEU A 12 6.55 2.15 -11.47
CA LEU A 12 6.76 2.86 -10.22
C LEU A 12 5.49 2.76 -9.37
N ALA A 13 5.61 2.21 -8.16
CA ALA A 13 4.59 2.30 -7.14
C ALA A 13 4.88 3.47 -6.22
N PHE A 14 3.86 4.27 -5.93
CA PHE A 14 3.95 5.32 -4.92
C PHE A 14 2.59 5.53 -4.27
N TRP A 15 2.60 6.21 -3.12
CA TRP A 15 1.36 6.63 -2.48
C TRP A 15 1.40 8.11 -2.12
N VAL A 16 0.21 8.70 -2.12
CA VAL A 16 -0.04 10.08 -1.70
C VAL A 16 -0.99 10.05 -0.52
N ALA A 17 -0.65 10.79 0.54
CA ALA A 17 -1.47 10.93 1.73
C ALA A 17 -2.74 11.74 1.46
N GLU A 18 -3.74 11.58 2.34
CA GLU A 18 -4.96 12.39 2.31
C GLU A 18 -4.64 13.89 2.42
N ASP A 19 -5.34 14.69 1.63
CA ASP A 19 -5.31 16.15 1.74
C ASP A 19 -6.71 16.72 1.56
N LYS A 20 -7.26 17.32 2.63
CA LYS A 20 -8.62 17.87 2.70
C LYS A 20 -9.67 16.87 2.19
N ASP A 21 -10.19 17.10 0.99
CA ASP A 21 -11.26 16.32 0.37
C ASP A 21 -10.71 15.26 -0.60
N VAL A 22 -9.39 15.17 -0.75
CA VAL A 22 -8.71 14.19 -1.61
C VAL A 22 -8.30 12.98 -0.75
N PRO A 23 -8.78 11.77 -1.08
CA PRO A 23 -8.40 10.56 -0.36
C PRO A 23 -6.92 10.22 -0.57
N ALA A 24 -6.35 9.41 0.33
CA ALA A 24 -5.06 8.81 0.07
C ALA A 24 -5.18 7.89 -1.15
N ARG A 25 -4.12 7.77 -1.91
CA ARG A 25 -4.12 6.94 -3.11
C ARG A 25 -2.79 6.26 -3.32
N VAL A 26 -2.83 4.95 -3.54
CA VAL A 26 -1.73 4.17 -4.07
C VAL A 26 -1.86 4.14 -5.59
N THR A 27 -0.77 4.40 -6.30
CA THR A 27 -0.74 4.47 -7.75
C THR A 27 0.41 3.62 -8.30
N LEU A 28 0.11 2.85 -9.34
CA LEU A 28 1.06 2.15 -10.19
C LEU A 28 1.19 2.90 -11.51
N LEU A 29 2.39 3.43 -11.77
CA LEU A 29 2.70 4.24 -12.94
C LEU A 29 3.70 3.51 -13.83
N GLU A 30 3.28 3.18 -15.05
CA GLU A 30 4.17 2.62 -16.07
C GLU A 30 4.98 3.72 -16.75
N LEU A 31 6.28 3.49 -16.89
CA LEU A 31 7.22 4.40 -17.53
C LEU A 31 7.83 3.74 -18.79
N PRO A 32 8.20 4.53 -19.81
CA PRO A 32 8.34 6.00 -19.81
C PRO A 32 7.06 6.78 -20.09
N ASN A 33 5.98 6.10 -20.51
CA ASN A 33 4.74 6.76 -20.99
C ASN A 33 3.98 7.52 -19.89
N ARG A 34 4.32 7.30 -18.62
CA ARG A 34 3.64 7.89 -17.45
C ARG A 34 2.15 7.51 -17.42
N THR A 35 1.86 6.27 -17.81
CA THR A 35 0.50 5.74 -17.82
C THR A 35 0.17 5.20 -16.44
N GLU A 36 -0.89 5.71 -15.81
CA GLU A 36 -1.44 5.12 -14.59
C GLU A 36 -2.14 3.81 -14.97
N ILE A 37 -1.51 2.67 -14.66
CA ILE A 37 -2.04 1.34 -15.01
C ILE A 37 -3.00 0.80 -13.94
N ARG A 38 -2.88 1.30 -12.70
CA ARG A 38 -3.77 0.96 -11.59
C ARG A 38 -3.65 2.01 -10.49
N SER A 39 -4.76 2.27 -9.80
CA SER A 39 -4.75 2.99 -8.53
C SER A 39 -5.81 2.46 -7.58
N LYS A 40 -5.58 2.68 -6.29
CA LYS A 40 -6.51 2.34 -5.21
C LYS A 40 -6.62 3.52 -4.25
N ASN A 41 -7.84 4.02 -4.10
CA ASN A 41 -8.14 5.03 -3.09
C ASN A 41 -8.25 4.37 -1.71
N LEU A 42 -7.71 5.05 -0.71
CA LEU A 42 -7.65 4.63 0.67
C LEU A 42 -8.20 5.75 1.55
N PHE A 43 -8.79 5.37 2.68
CA PHE A 43 -9.40 6.30 3.63
C PHE A 43 -8.94 6.01 5.05
N SER A 44 -8.89 7.05 5.88
CA SER A 44 -8.43 6.98 7.26
C SER A 44 -7.01 6.39 7.37
N VAL A 45 -6.09 6.90 6.54
CA VAL A 45 -4.71 6.40 6.44
C VAL A 45 -3.74 7.21 7.30
N ALA A 46 -3.01 6.55 8.18
CA ALA A 46 -1.90 7.13 8.94
C ALA A 46 -0.57 7.00 8.17
N ASP A 47 -0.30 5.82 7.60
CA ASP A 47 0.92 5.54 6.84
C ASP A 47 0.69 4.42 5.82
N CYS A 48 1.58 4.33 4.81
CA CYS A 48 1.63 3.20 3.88
C CYS A 48 3.07 2.77 3.64
N LYS A 49 3.30 1.45 3.65
CA LYS A 49 4.58 0.83 3.28
C LYS A 49 4.40 -0.10 2.09
N ILE A 50 5.27 0.06 1.10
CA ILE A 50 5.20 -0.64 -0.19
C ILE A 50 6.20 -1.81 -0.17
N HIS A 51 5.71 -3.02 -0.42
CA HIS A 51 6.48 -4.26 -0.41
C HIS A 51 6.31 -5.02 -1.73
N TRP A 52 7.33 -4.95 -2.59
CA TRP A 52 7.39 -5.75 -3.80
C TRP A 52 7.84 -7.19 -3.50
N GLN A 53 7.17 -8.17 -4.10
CA GLN A 53 7.67 -9.53 -4.18
C GLN A 53 8.83 -9.59 -5.19
N LYS A 54 9.81 -10.47 -4.96
CA LYS A 54 11.13 -10.38 -5.66
C LYS A 54 11.04 -10.59 -7.17
N SER A 55 10.08 -11.38 -7.67
CA SER A 55 9.81 -11.54 -9.11
C SER A 55 8.84 -10.50 -9.67
N GLY A 56 8.35 -9.57 -8.84
CA GLY A 56 7.46 -8.48 -9.23
C GLY A 56 6.03 -8.93 -9.57
N ASP A 57 5.69 -10.20 -9.30
CA ASP A 57 4.37 -10.76 -9.60
C ASP A 57 3.28 -10.22 -8.65
N TYR A 58 3.71 -9.81 -7.46
CA TYR A 58 2.85 -9.26 -6.42
C TYR A 58 3.45 -7.99 -5.84
N LEU A 59 2.57 -7.04 -5.54
CA LEU A 59 2.88 -5.90 -4.69
C LEU A 59 1.92 -5.94 -3.49
N CYS A 60 2.45 -5.80 -2.28
CA CYS A 60 1.64 -5.54 -1.10
C CYS A 60 1.86 -4.10 -0.64
N VAL A 61 0.79 -3.38 -0.37
CA VAL A 61 0.86 -2.16 0.42
C VAL A 61 0.27 -2.44 1.80
N LYS A 62 1.11 -2.35 2.83
CA LYS A 62 0.66 -2.33 4.21
C LYS A 62 0.16 -0.92 4.51
N VAL A 63 -1.12 -0.80 4.83
CA VAL A 63 -1.82 0.45 5.14
C VAL A 63 -2.10 0.48 6.63
N ASP A 64 -1.51 1.44 7.33
CA ASP A 64 -1.79 1.71 8.74
C ASP A 64 -3.03 2.62 8.79
N ARG A 65 -4.13 2.10 9.33
CA ARG A 65 -5.42 2.79 9.37
C ARG A 65 -5.81 3.15 10.78
N PHE A 66 -6.66 4.17 10.91
CA PHE A 66 -7.19 4.62 12.19
C PHE A 66 -8.71 4.76 12.15
N SER A 67 -9.35 4.62 13.31
CA SER A 67 -10.78 4.88 13.46
C SER A 67 -11.07 6.33 13.83
N LYS A 68 -10.18 6.97 14.59
CA LYS A 68 -10.33 8.38 14.99
C LYS A 68 -8.99 9.10 14.97
N VAL A 69 -9.02 10.34 14.47
CA VAL A 69 -7.89 11.27 14.48
C VAL A 69 -8.22 12.48 15.36
N LYS A 70 -7.29 12.86 16.23
CA LYS A 70 -7.35 14.11 16.99
C LYS A 70 -6.11 14.94 16.65
N LYS A 71 -6.34 16.15 16.12
CA LYS A 71 -5.28 17.13 15.85
C LYS A 71 -5.17 18.07 17.06
N ASP A 72 -4.08 17.95 17.82
CA ASP A 72 -3.68 18.97 18.80
C ASP A 72 -2.69 19.95 18.12
N LYS A 73 -2.38 21.08 18.77
CA LYS A 73 -1.69 22.23 18.15
C LYS A 73 -0.42 21.87 17.35
N ASN A 74 0.33 20.85 17.77
CA ASN A 74 1.54 20.37 17.08
C ASN A 74 1.56 18.86 16.79
N ASP A 75 0.57 18.08 17.25
CA ASP A 75 0.60 16.61 17.17
C ASP A 75 -0.70 16.04 16.62
N ILE A 76 -0.56 15.03 15.76
CA ILE A 76 -1.68 14.21 15.29
C ILE A 76 -1.67 12.92 16.11
N LYS A 77 -2.76 12.68 16.85
CA LYS A 77 -2.98 11.45 17.61
C LYS A 77 -4.02 10.58 16.91
N TYR A 78 -3.61 9.37 16.55
CA TYR A 78 -4.48 8.34 16.00
C TYR A 78 -4.94 7.37 17.09
N SER A 79 -6.16 6.85 16.97
CA SER A 79 -6.69 5.84 17.89
C SER A 79 -7.58 4.84 17.18
N GLY A 80 -7.65 3.62 17.73
CA GLY A 80 -8.26 2.48 17.06
C GLY A 80 -7.48 2.11 15.80
N MET A 81 -6.17 1.88 15.95
CA MET A 81 -5.31 1.48 14.83
C MET A 81 -5.67 0.06 14.39
N TYR A 82 -5.69 -0.16 13.09
CA TYR A 82 -5.80 -1.46 12.43
C TYR A 82 -5.07 -1.41 11.09
N TYR A 83 -4.86 -2.55 10.46
CA TYR A 83 -3.98 -2.66 9.31
C TYR A 83 -4.69 -3.34 8.16
N ASN A 84 -4.50 -2.82 6.95
CA ASN A 84 -4.91 -3.49 5.73
C ASN A 84 -3.68 -3.84 4.92
N PHE A 85 -3.62 -5.07 4.42
CA PHE A 85 -2.68 -5.46 3.39
C PHE A 85 -3.43 -5.44 2.06
N GLU A 86 -3.01 -4.57 1.16
CA GLU A 86 -3.56 -4.42 -0.17
C GLU A 86 -2.65 -5.14 -1.16
N ILE A 87 -3.05 -6.32 -1.62
CA ILE A 87 -2.25 -7.20 -2.48
C ILE A 87 -2.68 -7.04 -3.93
N PHE A 88 -1.81 -6.44 -4.74
CA PHE A 88 -1.97 -6.23 -6.17
C PHE A 88 -1.40 -7.43 -6.92
N HIS A 89 -2.21 -8.05 -7.77
CA HIS A 89 -1.82 -9.16 -8.64
C HIS A 89 -1.34 -8.64 -9.99
N MET A 90 -0.03 -8.42 -10.12
CA MET A 90 0.56 -7.64 -11.22
C MET A 90 0.49 -8.33 -12.58
N ARG A 91 0.36 -9.66 -12.59
CA ARG A 91 0.34 -10.49 -13.80
C ARG A 91 -1.08 -10.75 -14.32
N GLU A 92 -2.09 -10.31 -13.59
CA GLU A 92 -3.48 -10.50 -13.96
C GLU A 92 -4.05 -9.26 -14.65
N LYS A 93 -5.04 -9.49 -15.53
CA LYS A 93 -5.70 -8.40 -16.26
C LYS A 93 -6.36 -7.44 -15.27
N GLU A 94 -6.19 -6.14 -15.50
CA GLU A 94 -6.71 -5.06 -14.65
C GLU A 94 -6.11 -4.98 -13.24
N ILE A 95 -5.12 -5.82 -12.91
CA ILE A 95 -4.40 -5.83 -11.63
C ILE A 95 -5.39 -5.84 -10.45
N PRO A 96 -6.10 -6.96 -10.22
CA PRO A 96 -7.02 -7.09 -9.11
C PRO A 96 -6.28 -6.88 -7.79
N VAL A 97 -7.03 -6.43 -6.78
CA VAL A 97 -6.47 -6.09 -5.46
C VAL A 97 -7.25 -6.78 -4.37
N ASP A 98 -6.61 -7.70 -3.67
CA ASP A 98 -7.14 -8.31 -2.46
C ASP A 98 -6.84 -7.44 -1.25
N SER A 99 -7.79 -7.39 -0.30
CA SER A 99 -7.63 -6.67 0.95
C SER A 99 -7.74 -7.64 2.12
N VAL A 100 -6.71 -7.66 2.95
CA VAL A 100 -6.69 -8.43 4.21
C VAL A 100 -6.62 -7.47 5.38
N GLU A 101 -7.62 -7.46 6.24
CA GLU A 101 -7.66 -6.64 7.46
C GLU A 101 -7.08 -7.44 8.65
N ILE A 102 -6.20 -6.81 9.42
CA ILE A 102 -5.64 -7.33 10.68
C ILE A 102 -5.78 -6.27 11.77
N LYS A 103 -6.26 -6.66 12.95
CA LYS A 103 -6.50 -5.72 14.07
C LYS A 103 -5.32 -5.64 15.01
N GLU A 104 -4.49 -6.67 15.01
CA GLU A 104 -3.29 -6.80 15.82
C GLU A 104 -2.14 -5.97 15.24
N PRO A 105 -1.27 -5.39 16.08
CA PRO A 105 -0.05 -4.72 15.63
C PRO A 105 0.82 -5.62 14.74
N ILE A 106 1.23 -5.11 13.59
CA ILE A 106 2.16 -5.78 12.68
C ILE A 106 3.56 -5.21 12.88
N GLN A 107 4.49 -6.07 13.30
CA GLN A 107 5.91 -5.76 13.43
C GLN A 107 6.65 -5.94 12.10
N ALA A 108 6.34 -6.97 11.33
CA ALA A 108 7.05 -7.26 10.08
C ALA A 108 6.15 -7.90 9.01
N PHE A 109 6.58 -7.74 7.76
CA PHE A 109 5.98 -8.37 6.58
C PHE A 109 7.11 -8.90 5.69
N ALA A 110 6.96 -10.11 5.17
CA ALA A 110 7.89 -10.68 4.21
C ALA A 110 7.17 -11.54 3.16
N TRP A 111 7.53 -11.33 1.90
CA TRP A 111 7.14 -12.20 0.79
C TRP A 111 7.97 -13.47 0.77
N GLU A 112 7.36 -14.58 0.35
CA GLU A 112 8.10 -15.67 -0.27
C GLU A 112 8.85 -15.10 -1.50
N PRO A 113 10.17 -15.29 -1.64
CA PRO A 113 10.92 -14.62 -2.69
C PRO A 113 10.39 -14.92 -4.09
N ILE A 114 10.01 -16.16 -4.36
CA ILE A 114 9.40 -16.59 -5.62
C ILE A 114 8.22 -17.48 -5.25
N GLY A 115 7.02 -16.96 -5.45
CA GLY A 115 5.76 -17.61 -5.07
C GLY A 115 4.71 -16.61 -4.63
N SER A 116 3.57 -17.12 -4.17
CA SER A 116 2.36 -16.36 -3.85
C SER A 116 2.10 -16.20 -2.35
N LYS A 117 2.98 -16.75 -1.50
CA LYS A 117 2.79 -16.72 -0.04
C LYS A 117 3.53 -15.54 0.58
N PHE A 118 3.04 -15.07 1.73
CA PHE A 118 3.72 -14.11 2.57
C PHE A 118 3.52 -14.47 4.04
N ALA A 119 4.35 -13.87 4.90
CA ALA A 119 4.27 -13.98 6.34
C ALA A 119 4.17 -12.59 6.98
N ILE A 120 3.42 -12.53 8.07
CA ILE A 120 3.31 -11.37 8.95
C ILE A 120 3.68 -11.80 10.37
N ILE A 121 4.31 -10.89 11.11
CA ILE A 121 4.67 -11.05 12.52
C ILE A 121 4.17 -9.83 13.27
#